data_AF-A0A523P6G7-F1
#
_entry.id   AF-A0A523P6G7-F1
#
_cell.length_a   1.000
_cell.length_b   1.000
_cell.length_c   1.000
_cell.angle_alpha   90.00
_cell.angle_beta   90.00
_cell.angle_gamma   90.00
#
_symmetry.space_group_name_H-M   'P 1'
#
loop_
_entity.id
_entity.type
_entity.pdbx_description
1 polymer ?
#
loop_
_entity_poly.entity_id
_entity_poly.type
_entity_poly.pdbx_seq_one_letter_code
_entity_poly.pdbx_strand_id
1 'polypeptide(L)'
;MIRRFLATLLLGLLGATATAAQDSISGRVTGAGGSPEAGVWIIAETPDLPTDYRKIVVTDDNGRFVIPQLPAARYAVWVRGYGLADSAKVPAAPGDELSLTVAMAEDAIEAAAVYPSSYWLALLQPPPATSFHNADGPYRSQAAWRSQLKLNCVLCHQLGSLATRLSTFNDFDAGLKKATGMNYFADALGRQRLLQTLADWGGRIAAGETPIAPPRPRGIERNFVITQWGWGDSYTYAHDQIATDKRDPTRYANAPIYGVDIGNDYLMSLDPASHRVNRIKIPTRDHFDTPWCEQTHKPIDSDDIGPFGFGSLGCPEIDGNTPHTGRYENPANPHNPMMDDSGKIWMTTQIRRQWAEDMPAFCRRSPVIANNLHHRQLAYYDTTTHAFVLVDTCYGTHHLQFDNTGVLWSSGDNYVIGWFDPKKFKADDPASLEAAQGWSEVTVDSDGDG
;
A
#
# COMPACT_ATOMS: atom_id res chain seq x y z
N MET A 1 -49.41 24.69 -59.34
CA MET A 1 -49.56 24.99 -57.90
C MET A 1 -48.75 23.97 -57.12
N ILE A 2 -47.70 24.37 -56.40
CA ILE A 2 -47.19 23.76 -55.15
C ILE A 2 -46.07 24.70 -54.69
N ARG A 3 -46.33 25.40 -53.58
CA ARG A 3 -45.41 26.35 -52.94
C ARG A 3 -44.41 25.57 -52.09
N ARG A 4 -43.12 25.89 -52.21
CA ARG A 4 -42.06 25.46 -51.28
C ARG A 4 -42.13 26.33 -50.03
N PHE A 5 -42.24 25.71 -48.86
CA PHE A 5 -41.95 26.35 -47.57
C PHE A 5 -40.67 25.70 -47.01
N LEU A 6 -39.60 26.48 -46.90
CA LEU A 6 -38.47 26.16 -46.03
C LEU A 6 -38.84 26.65 -44.62
N ALA A 7 -38.84 25.75 -43.65
CA ALA A 7 -38.91 26.09 -42.23
C ALA A 7 -37.49 26.03 -41.66
N THR A 8 -36.95 27.19 -41.29
CA THR A 8 -35.67 27.31 -40.59
C THR A 8 -35.91 26.99 -39.11
N LEU A 9 -35.36 25.88 -38.63
CA LEU A 9 -35.38 25.52 -37.21
C LEU A 9 -34.20 26.22 -36.51
N LEU A 10 -34.44 27.34 -35.84
CA LEU A 10 -33.47 27.90 -34.88
C LEU A 10 -33.48 27.04 -33.62
N LEU A 11 -32.43 26.24 -33.42
CA LEU A 11 -32.13 25.63 -32.12
C LEU A 11 -31.50 26.70 -31.23
N GLY A 12 -32.27 27.24 -30.30
CA GLY A 12 -31.73 28.05 -29.21
C GLY A 12 -30.93 27.16 -28.26
N LEU A 13 -29.61 27.35 -28.20
CA LEU A 13 -28.75 26.82 -27.15
C LEU A 13 -29.06 27.55 -25.84
N LEU A 14 -30.07 27.09 -25.12
CA LEU A 14 -30.20 27.36 -23.68
C LEU A 14 -29.06 26.60 -22.99
N GLY A 15 -27.99 27.31 -22.65
CA GLY A 15 -26.95 26.79 -21.78
C GLY A 15 -27.58 26.44 -20.45
N ALA A 16 -27.75 25.15 -20.17
CA ALA A 16 -28.09 24.69 -18.85
C ALA A 16 -26.93 25.04 -17.92
N THR A 17 -27.08 26.08 -17.11
CA THR A 17 -26.26 26.26 -15.91
C THR A 17 -26.60 25.10 -14.98
N ALA A 18 -25.78 24.05 -15.03
CA ALA A 18 -25.84 22.98 -14.05
C ALA A 18 -25.51 23.59 -12.68
N THR A 19 -26.54 23.77 -11.85
CA THR A 19 -26.34 24.14 -10.46
C THR A 19 -25.64 22.99 -9.76
N ALA A 20 -24.53 23.30 -9.07
CA ALA A 20 -23.83 22.32 -8.27
C ALA A 20 -24.79 21.74 -7.20
N ALA A 21 -24.64 20.46 -6.89
CA ALA A 21 -25.48 19.81 -5.88
C ALA A 21 -25.26 20.45 -4.50
N GLN A 22 -26.26 20.44 -3.62
CA GLN A 22 -26.15 21.09 -2.30
C GLN A 22 -25.03 20.51 -1.42
N ASP A 23 -24.62 19.28 -1.69
CA ASP A 23 -23.52 18.58 -1.03
C ASP A 23 -22.17 18.78 -1.76
N SER A 24 -22.00 19.87 -2.51
CA SER A 24 -20.78 20.12 -3.27
C SER A 24 -20.19 21.50 -3.03
N ILE A 25 -18.88 21.61 -3.15
CA ILE A 25 -18.18 22.90 -3.28
C ILE A 25 -17.81 23.05 -4.75
N SER A 26 -18.11 24.19 -5.35
CA SER A 26 -17.78 24.46 -6.75
C SER A 26 -16.94 25.72 -6.89
N GLY A 27 -16.38 25.97 -8.06
CA GLY A 27 -15.64 27.21 -8.26
C GLY A 27 -14.77 27.25 -9.49
N ARG A 28 -13.90 28.25 -9.50
CA ARG A 28 -12.89 28.46 -10.54
C ARG A 28 -11.54 28.82 -9.93
N VAL A 29 -10.48 28.34 -10.57
CA VAL A 29 -9.10 28.74 -10.30
C VAL A 29 -8.59 29.64 -11.41
N THR A 30 -7.94 30.73 -11.01
CA THR A 30 -7.18 31.59 -11.93
C THR A 30 -5.71 31.68 -11.52
N GLY A 31 -4.82 31.63 -12.51
CA GLY A 31 -3.39 31.82 -12.35
C GLY A 31 -2.94 33.27 -12.58
N ALA A 32 -1.66 33.42 -12.94
CA ALA A 32 -1.05 34.72 -13.23
C ALA A 32 -1.81 35.49 -14.32
N GLY A 33 -2.08 36.78 -14.06
CA GLY A 33 -2.81 37.63 -15.01
C GLY A 33 -4.32 37.31 -15.14
N GLY A 34 -4.88 36.47 -14.25
CA GLY A 34 -6.30 36.13 -14.24
C GLY A 34 -6.71 35.06 -15.26
N SER A 35 -5.74 34.38 -15.90
CA SER A 35 -6.03 33.28 -16.82
C SER A 35 -6.61 32.08 -16.08
N PRO A 36 -7.51 31.29 -16.69
CA PRO A 36 -7.97 30.04 -16.10
C PRO A 36 -6.83 29.04 -15.89
N GLU A 37 -6.78 28.42 -14.71
CA GLU A 37 -5.73 27.45 -14.38
C GLU A 37 -6.23 26.01 -14.52
N ALA A 38 -5.84 25.34 -15.60
CA ALA A 38 -6.32 24.01 -15.97
C ALA A 38 -5.42 22.87 -15.44
N GLY A 39 -6.03 21.74 -15.09
CA GLY A 39 -5.29 20.55 -14.67
C GLY A 39 -4.60 20.70 -13.31
N VAL A 40 -5.14 21.52 -12.41
CA VAL A 40 -4.64 21.65 -11.03
C VAL A 40 -5.57 20.93 -10.06
N TRP A 41 -5.01 20.40 -8.98
CA TRP A 41 -5.76 19.70 -7.94
C TRP A 41 -6.39 20.70 -6.98
N ILE A 42 -7.66 20.49 -6.69
CA ILE A 42 -8.40 21.21 -5.65
C ILE A 42 -8.59 20.26 -4.50
N ILE A 43 -8.04 20.62 -3.36
CA ILE A 43 -7.98 19.77 -2.16
C ILE A 43 -8.88 20.43 -1.12
N ALA A 44 -9.97 19.77 -0.76
CA ALA A 44 -10.77 20.08 0.41
C ALA A 44 -10.38 19.14 1.53
N GLU A 45 -9.92 19.67 2.66
CA GLU A 45 -9.56 18.87 3.83
C GLU A 45 -10.28 19.34 5.09
N THR A 46 -10.61 18.40 5.98
CA THR A 46 -11.28 18.70 7.24
C THR A 46 -10.87 17.72 8.34
N PRO A 47 -10.66 18.22 9.58
CA PRO A 47 -10.58 17.40 10.79
C PRO A 47 -11.94 17.29 11.52
N ASP A 48 -13.01 17.91 11.00
CA ASP A 48 -14.32 17.98 11.67
C ASP A 48 -15.13 16.64 11.54
N LEU A 49 -14.56 15.64 10.87
CA LEU A 49 -15.11 14.28 10.73
C LEU A 49 -14.41 13.31 11.69
N PRO A 50 -14.95 12.09 11.93
CA PRO A 50 -14.33 11.13 12.85
C PRO A 50 -12.91 10.68 12.46
N THR A 51 -12.48 10.96 11.22
CA THR A 51 -11.11 10.78 10.72
C THR A 51 -10.67 12.04 9.99
N ASP A 52 -9.36 12.27 9.90
CA ASP A 52 -8.82 13.21 8.92
C ASP A 52 -9.35 12.86 7.53
N TYR A 53 -9.97 13.83 6.87
CA TYR A 53 -10.64 13.59 5.59
C TYR A 53 -10.13 14.57 4.54
N ARG A 54 -9.90 14.07 3.33
CA ARG A 54 -9.61 14.88 2.15
C ARG A 54 -10.43 14.43 0.96
N LYS A 55 -10.92 15.38 0.17
CA LYS A 55 -11.46 15.11 -1.17
C LYS A 55 -10.77 15.99 -2.20
N ILE A 56 -10.33 15.36 -3.28
CA ILE A 56 -9.47 15.97 -4.30
C ILE A 56 -10.11 15.78 -5.66
N VAL A 57 -10.19 16.88 -6.41
CA VAL A 57 -10.65 16.91 -7.81
C VAL A 57 -9.66 17.69 -8.66
N VAL A 58 -9.88 17.72 -9.97
CA VAL A 58 -9.01 18.44 -10.91
C VAL A 58 -9.82 19.46 -11.70
N THR A 59 -9.23 20.62 -11.97
CA THR A 59 -9.87 21.67 -12.79
C THR A 59 -9.94 21.30 -14.28
N ASP A 60 -11.00 21.74 -14.96
CA ASP A 60 -11.16 21.63 -16.41
C ASP A 60 -10.31 22.65 -17.20
N ASP A 61 -10.46 22.69 -18.53
CA ASP A 61 -9.74 23.66 -19.40
C ASP A 61 -10.05 25.13 -19.10
N ASN A 62 -11.18 25.39 -18.44
CA ASN A 62 -11.62 26.71 -18.02
C ASN A 62 -11.32 26.96 -16.54
N GLY A 63 -10.48 26.13 -15.90
CA GLY A 63 -10.14 26.26 -14.48
C GLY A 63 -11.31 25.98 -13.53
N ARG A 64 -12.42 25.41 -14.01
CA ARG A 64 -13.61 25.14 -13.20
C ARG A 64 -13.46 23.81 -12.48
N PHE A 65 -14.05 23.70 -11.29
CA PHE A 65 -14.08 22.46 -10.53
C PHE A 65 -15.40 22.29 -9.79
N VAL A 66 -15.71 21.04 -9.43
CA VAL A 66 -16.76 20.67 -8.48
C VAL A 66 -16.19 19.55 -7.60
N ILE A 67 -16.25 19.73 -6.28
CA ILE A 67 -15.95 18.71 -5.28
C ILE A 67 -17.30 18.12 -4.84
N PRO A 68 -17.71 16.96 -5.36
CA PRO A 68 -19.06 16.43 -5.15
C PRO A 68 -19.16 15.69 -3.81
N GLN A 69 -20.38 15.44 -3.33
CA GLN A 69 -20.67 14.48 -2.23
C GLN A 69 -19.77 14.69 -1.01
N LEU A 70 -19.71 15.93 -0.54
CA LEU A 70 -19.01 16.31 0.66
C LEU A 70 -19.94 16.14 1.87
N PRO A 71 -19.49 15.43 2.92
CA PRO A 71 -20.16 15.45 4.21
C PRO A 71 -20.34 16.87 4.73
N ALA A 72 -21.40 17.10 5.51
CA ALA A 72 -21.64 18.38 6.16
C ALA A 72 -20.55 18.65 7.22
N ALA A 73 -19.58 19.48 6.85
CA ALA A 73 -18.44 19.89 7.68
C ALA A 73 -17.89 21.22 7.12
N ARG A 74 -16.95 21.84 7.85
CA ARG A 74 -16.15 22.94 7.31
C ARG A 74 -14.86 22.38 6.72
N TYR A 75 -14.45 22.94 5.60
CA TYR A 75 -13.27 22.53 4.86
C TYR A 75 -12.29 23.68 4.72
N ALA A 76 -11.01 23.35 4.72
CA ALA A 76 -9.98 24.18 4.14
C ALA A 76 -9.77 23.75 2.69
N VAL A 77 -10.04 24.65 1.74
CA VAL A 77 -9.92 24.39 0.30
C VAL A 77 -8.73 25.14 -0.29
N TRP A 78 -7.89 24.45 -1.05
CA TRP A 78 -6.69 25.03 -1.65
C TRP A 78 -6.30 24.32 -2.95
N VAL A 79 -5.38 24.95 -3.68
CA VAL A 79 -4.94 24.54 -5.01
C VAL A 79 -3.50 24.03 -4.94
N ARG A 80 -3.25 22.90 -5.59
CA ARG A 80 -1.91 22.38 -5.88
C ARG A 80 -1.76 22.12 -7.38
N GLY A 81 -0.59 22.40 -7.94
CA GLY A 81 -0.27 22.04 -9.32
C GLY A 81 1.23 21.97 -9.56
N TYR A 82 1.67 21.06 -10.42
CA TYR A 82 3.09 20.97 -10.77
C TYR A 82 3.55 22.25 -11.48
N GLY A 83 4.66 22.83 -11.03
CA GLY A 83 5.14 24.14 -11.51
C GLY A 83 4.52 25.36 -10.81
N LEU A 84 3.66 25.14 -9.82
CA LEU A 84 3.01 26.20 -9.04
C LEU A 84 3.44 26.12 -7.58
N ALA A 85 3.34 27.24 -6.87
CA ALA A 85 3.31 27.25 -5.42
C ALA A 85 1.91 26.80 -4.93
N ASP A 86 1.85 26.10 -3.81
CA ASP A 86 0.56 25.79 -3.19
C ASP A 86 -0.18 27.10 -2.82
N SER A 87 -1.48 27.17 -3.09
CA SER A 87 -2.27 28.36 -2.73
C SER A 87 -2.48 28.47 -1.23
N ALA A 88 -2.89 29.67 -0.78
CA ALA A 88 -3.48 29.82 0.54
C ALA A 88 -4.74 28.95 0.69
N LYS A 89 -5.01 28.51 1.93
CA LYS A 89 -6.23 27.77 2.28
C LYS A 89 -7.39 28.72 2.49
N VAL A 90 -8.53 28.43 1.87
CA VAL A 90 -9.78 29.19 1.97
C VAL A 90 -10.82 28.36 2.71
N PRO A 91 -11.45 28.90 3.77
CA PRO A 91 -12.54 28.19 4.46
C PRO A 91 -13.77 28.10 3.55
N ALA A 92 -14.41 26.93 3.52
CA ALA A 92 -15.63 26.69 2.74
C ALA A 92 -16.49 25.58 3.36
N ALA A 93 -17.75 25.50 2.94
CA ALA A 93 -18.70 24.46 3.28
C ALA A 93 -19.48 24.01 2.03
N PRO A 94 -20.09 22.79 2.04
CA PRO A 94 -20.95 22.36 0.94
C PRO A 94 -22.04 23.41 0.62
N GLY A 95 -22.21 23.70 -0.67
CA GLY A 95 -23.06 24.77 -1.19
C GLY A 95 -22.28 26.01 -1.64
N ASP A 96 -21.04 26.18 -1.20
CA ASP A 96 -20.22 27.35 -1.55
C ASP A 96 -19.72 27.31 -3.00
N GLU A 97 -19.59 28.50 -3.59
CA GLU A 97 -18.92 28.75 -4.87
C GLU A 97 -17.66 29.60 -4.63
N LEU A 98 -16.49 29.08 -4.99
CA LEU A 98 -15.20 29.68 -4.69
C LEU A 98 -14.54 30.28 -5.94
N SER A 99 -13.85 31.40 -5.74
CA SER A 99 -12.87 31.93 -6.68
C SER A 99 -11.49 31.83 -6.04
N LEU A 100 -10.69 30.87 -6.53
CA LEU A 100 -9.36 30.58 -5.99
C LEU A 100 -8.29 31.16 -6.92
N THR A 101 -7.18 31.59 -6.33
CA THR A 101 -6.00 32.05 -7.08
C THR A 101 -4.80 31.21 -6.72
N VAL A 102 -3.90 31.01 -7.68
CA VAL A 102 -2.66 30.27 -7.48
C VAL A 102 -1.52 30.96 -8.21
N ALA A 103 -0.33 30.96 -7.61
CA ALA A 103 0.86 31.59 -8.15
C ALA A 103 1.77 30.57 -8.81
N MET A 104 2.57 31.04 -9.78
CA MET A 104 3.74 30.28 -10.23
C MET A 104 4.71 30.09 -9.05
N ALA A 105 5.40 28.96 -9.02
CA ALA A 105 6.52 28.80 -8.11
C ALA A 105 7.63 29.83 -8.44
N GLU A 106 8.31 30.33 -7.41
CA GLU A 106 9.39 31.30 -7.50
C GLU A 106 10.60 30.72 -8.24
N ASP A 107 10.88 29.44 -8.03
CA ASP A 107 11.96 28.72 -8.68
C ASP A 107 11.64 27.22 -8.89
N ALA A 108 12.60 26.50 -9.48
CA ALA A 108 12.46 25.07 -9.76
C ALA A 108 12.43 24.21 -8.49
N ILE A 109 13.08 24.64 -7.40
CA ILE A 109 13.14 23.91 -6.13
C ILE A 109 11.77 23.96 -5.46
N GLU A 110 11.16 25.14 -5.39
CA GLU A 110 9.80 25.32 -4.88
C GLU A 110 8.81 24.53 -5.74
N ALA A 111 8.89 24.64 -7.07
CA ALA A 111 8.05 23.87 -7.99
C ALA A 111 8.12 22.36 -7.74
N ALA A 112 9.32 21.84 -7.49
CA ALA A 112 9.55 20.42 -7.31
C ALA A 112 9.17 19.90 -5.92
N ALA A 113 8.99 20.77 -4.92
CA ALA A 113 8.65 20.38 -3.56
C ALA A 113 7.37 19.52 -3.47
N VAL A 114 6.43 19.74 -4.40
CA VAL A 114 5.14 19.04 -4.48
C VAL A 114 5.12 17.87 -5.48
N TYR A 115 6.24 17.57 -6.15
CA TYR A 115 6.28 16.43 -7.08
C TYR A 115 6.20 15.09 -6.33
N PRO A 116 5.61 14.05 -6.94
CA PRO A 116 5.52 12.73 -6.32
C PRO A 116 6.90 12.23 -5.90
N SER A 117 6.99 11.60 -4.73
CA SER A 117 8.28 11.14 -4.20
C SER A 117 9.03 10.23 -5.19
N SER A 118 8.32 9.25 -5.77
CA SER A 118 8.88 8.34 -6.77
C SER A 118 9.36 9.04 -8.04
N TYR A 119 8.86 10.24 -8.36
CA TYR A 119 9.28 11.00 -9.54
C TYR A 119 10.71 11.54 -9.40
N TRP A 120 11.19 11.73 -8.18
CA TRP A 120 12.59 12.12 -7.93
C TRP A 120 13.59 11.05 -8.37
N LEU A 121 13.17 9.79 -8.52
CA LEU A 121 14.00 8.73 -9.09
C LEU A 121 14.31 8.96 -10.59
N ALA A 122 13.66 9.91 -11.26
CA ALA A 122 14.04 10.33 -12.61
C ALA A 122 15.46 10.93 -12.67
N LEU A 123 15.98 11.43 -11.54
CA LEU A 123 17.36 11.92 -11.42
C LEU A 123 18.38 10.81 -11.13
N LEU A 124 17.93 9.62 -10.72
CA LEU A 124 18.79 8.51 -10.29
C LEU A 124 19.57 7.99 -11.48
N GLN A 125 20.90 8.03 -11.39
CA GLN A 125 21.77 7.43 -12.40
C GLN A 125 22.19 6.03 -11.96
N PRO A 126 21.78 4.96 -12.68
CA PRO A 126 22.21 3.61 -12.34
C PRO A 126 23.72 3.45 -12.55
N PRO A 127 24.39 2.55 -11.80
CA PRO A 127 25.81 2.26 -12.00
C PRO A 127 26.10 1.93 -13.47
N PRO A 128 27.23 2.35 -14.06
CA PRO A 128 27.50 2.17 -15.49
C PRO A 128 27.48 0.69 -15.88
N ALA A 129 27.00 0.36 -17.08
CA ALA A 129 26.89 -1.04 -17.52
C ALA A 129 28.23 -1.80 -17.44
N THR A 130 29.35 -1.10 -17.67
CA THR A 130 30.70 -1.65 -17.58
C THR A 130 31.09 -2.18 -16.21
N SER A 131 30.40 -1.72 -15.16
CA SER A 131 30.68 -2.11 -13.78
C SER A 131 30.06 -3.47 -13.37
N PHE A 132 29.35 -4.15 -14.28
CA PHE A 132 28.73 -5.46 -14.06
C PHE A 132 29.42 -6.63 -14.79
N HIS A 133 30.56 -6.37 -15.46
CA HIS A 133 31.30 -7.40 -16.21
C HIS A 133 32.20 -8.28 -15.34
N ASN A 134 32.49 -7.87 -14.11
CA ASN A 134 33.30 -8.66 -13.18
C ASN A 134 32.40 -9.62 -12.40
N ALA A 135 32.84 -10.87 -12.24
CA ALA A 135 32.08 -11.97 -11.65
C ALA A 135 31.80 -11.81 -10.13
N ASP A 136 32.38 -10.80 -9.48
CA ASP A 136 32.36 -10.64 -8.02
C ASP A 136 31.11 -9.92 -7.49
N GLY A 137 30.12 -9.62 -8.35
CA GLY A 137 28.87 -8.98 -7.98
C GLY A 137 27.65 -9.89 -8.15
N PRO A 138 26.59 -9.74 -7.32
CA PRO A 138 25.39 -10.59 -7.38
C PRO A 138 24.60 -10.44 -8.70
N TYR A 139 24.92 -9.43 -9.52
CA TYR A 139 24.23 -9.17 -10.78
C TYR A 139 25.20 -9.06 -11.95
N ARG A 140 24.85 -9.75 -13.04
CA ARG A 140 25.62 -9.77 -14.30
C ARG A 140 25.27 -8.64 -15.26
N SER A 141 24.28 -7.81 -14.94
CA SER A 141 23.89 -6.68 -15.78
C SER A 141 23.25 -5.55 -14.99
N GLN A 142 23.36 -4.33 -15.52
CA GLN A 142 22.69 -3.14 -15.01
C GLN A 142 21.16 -3.32 -14.98
N ALA A 143 20.59 -4.05 -15.95
CA ALA A 143 19.15 -4.30 -16.01
C ALA A 143 18.69 -5.21 -14.86
N ALA A 144 19.41 -6.29 -14.58
CA ALA A 144 19.13 -7.19 -13.46
C ALA A 144 19.22 -6.44 -12.12
N TRP A 145 20.28 -5.66 -11.93
CA TRP A 145 20.45 -4.83 -10.73
C TRP A 145 19.32 -3.81 -10.55
N ARG A 146 18.93 -3.08 -11.60
CA ARG A 146 17.81 -2.13 -11.54
C ARG A 146 16.48 -2.81 -11.23
N SER A 147 16.24 -4.00 -11.79
CA SER A 147 15.04 -4.78 -11.48
C SER A 147 14.96 -5.09 -10.00
N GLN A 148 16.10 -5.43 -9.39
CA GLN A 148 16.18 -5.78 -7.99
C GLN A 148 16.16 -4.56 -7.07
N LEU A 149 16.73 -3.42 -7.49
CA LEU A 149 16.55 -2.15 -6.77
C LEU A 149 15.05 -1.78 -6.69
N LYS A 150 14.32 -1.96 -7.79
CA LYS A 150 12.87 -1.70 -7.80
C LYS A 150 12.12 -2.66 -6.87
N LEU A 151 12.45 -3.95 -6.92
CA LEU A 151 11.79 -4.99 -6.14
C LEU A 151 12.10 -4.88 -4.63
N ASN A 152 13.37 -4.75 -4.27
CA ASN A 152 13.85 -4.84 -2.89
C ASN A 152 13.81 -3.50 -2.14
N CYS A 153 13.63 -2.38 -2.83
CA CYS A 153 13.57 -1.06 -2.20
C CYS A 153 12.29 -0.30 -2.56
N VAL A 154 12.07 -0.02 -3.84
CA VAL A 154 11.00 0.92 -4.26
C VAL A 154 9.59 0.34 -4.10
N LEU A 155 9.43 -0.97 -4.15
CA LEU A 155 8.12 -1.63 -3.99
C LEU A 155 7.48 -1.29 -2.63
N CYS A 156 8.27 -1.31 -1.56
CA CYS A 156 7.78 -1.14 -0.19
C CYS A 156 8.21 0.19 0.45
N HIS A 157 9.27 0.83 -0.06
CA HIS A 157 9.84 2.04 0.54
C HIS A 157 9.76 3.23 -0.42
N GLN A 158 9.06 4.26 0.02
CA GLN A 158 8.93 5.50 -0.73
C GLN A 158 10.26 6.28 -0.70
N LEU A 159 11.08 6.10 -1.73
CA LEU A 159 12.25 6.93 -2.00
C LEU A 159 11.85 8.25 -2.67
N GLY A 160 12.52 9.33 -2.29
CA GLY A 160 12.35 10.66 -2.90
C GLY A 160 11.39 11.58 -2.17
N SER A 161 10.86 11.16 -1.02
CA SER A 161 10.24 12.08 -0.06
C SER A 161 11.30 12.96 0.61
N LEU A 162 10.94 14.10 1.19
CA LEU A 162 11.91 14.98 1.86
C LEU A 162 12.75 14.22 2.91
N ALA A 163 12.13 13.32 3.67
CA ALA A 163 12.79 12.51 4.69
C ALA A 163 13.76 11.44 4.15
N THR A 164 13.70 11.12 2.85
CA THR A 164 14.50 10.06 2.20
C THR A 164 15.47 10.59 1.15
N ARG A 165 15.55 11.91 0.94
CA ARG A 165 16.56 12.59 0.12
C ARG A 165 17.84 12.85 0.92
N LEU A 166 18.40 11.79 1.50
CA LEU A 166 19.69 11.85 2.19
C LEU A 166 20.79 12.20 1.18
N SER A 167 21.86 12.87 1.59
CA SER A 167 22.84 13.43 0.65
C SER A 167 24.22 12.75 0.68
N THR A 168 24.48 11.90 1.67
CA THR A 168 25.79 11.27 1.82
C THR A 168 25.72 9.76 1.90
N PHE A 169 26.83 9.12 1.54
CA PHE A 169 27.03 7.67 1.65
C PHE A 169 26.73 7.18 3.07
N ASN A 170 27.25 7.86 4.09
CA ASN A 170 27.11 7.47 5.48
C ASN A 170 25.67 7.64 5.98
N ASP A 171 24.96 8.67 5.51
CA ASP A 171 23.56 8.87 5.88
C ASP A 171 22.68 7.74 5.33
N PHE A 172 22.88 7.34 4.06
CA PHE A 172 22.18 6.19 3.50
C PHE A 172 22.55 4.89 4.21
N ASP A 173 23.83 4.67 4.52
CA ASP A 173 24.30 3.50 5.27
C ASP A 173 23.59 3.39 6.63
N ALA A 174 23.58 4.48 7.39
CA ALA A 174 22.93 4.57 8.68
C ALA A 174 21.40 4.41 8.56
N GLY A 175 20.78 4.94 7.51
CA GLY A 175 19.36 4.80 7.23
C GLY A 175 18.94 3.35 6.96
N LEU A 176 19.73 2.61 6.19
CA LEU A 176 19.46 1.20 5.85
C LEU A 176 19.64 0.28 7.06
N LYS A 177 20.55 0.61 7.98
CA LYS A 177 20.76 -0.16 9.23
C LYS A 177 19.63 -0.03 10.25
N LYS A 178 18.65 0.86 10.04
CA LYS A 178 17.48 1.01 10.92
C LYS A 178 16.53 -0.19 10.92
N ALA A 179 16.61 -1.03 9.89
CA ALA A 179 15.82 -2.25 9.74
C ALA A 179 16.71 -3.34 9.12
N THR A 180 16.85 -4.49 9.77
CA THR A 180 17.74 -5.58 9.32
C THR A 180 17.47 -6.04 7.89
N GLY A 181 16.21 -6.04 7.43
CA GLY A 181 15.84 -6.38 6.07
C GLY A 181 16.36 -5.38 5.04
N MET A 182 16.36 -4.08 5.37
CA MET A 182 16.96 -3.06 4.52
C MET A 182 18.48 -3.16 4.47
N ASN A 183 19.10 -3.53 5.59
CA ASN A 183 20.53 -3.82 5.65
C ASN A 183 20.89 -5.01 4.74
N TYR A 184 20.13 -6.11 4.82
CA TYR A 184 20.28 -7.28 3.96
C TYR A 184 20.12 -6.92 2.47
N PHE A 185 19.09 -6.16 2.09
CA PHE A 185 18.89 -5.76 0.70
C PHE A 185 19.99 -4.85 0.17
N ALA A 186 20.59 -4.03 1.03
CA ALA A 186 21.75 -3.24 0.66
C ALA A 186 22.93 -4.13 0.25
N ASP A 187 23.19 -5.17 1.02
CA ASP A 187 24.27 -6.13 0.74
C ASP A 187 23.96 -6.97 -0.51
N ALA A 188 22.72 -7.45 -0.65
CA ALA A 188 22.25 -8.16 -1.84
C ALA A 188 22.34 -7.33 -3.13
N LEU A 189 22.20 -6.00 -3.03
CA LEU A 189 22.37 -5.05 -4.15
C LEU A 189 23.83 -4.67 -4.42
N GLY A 190 24.78 -5.20 -3.65
CA GLY A 190 26.16 -4.74 -3.64
C GLY A 190 26.24 -3.38 -2.95
N ARG A 191 26.39 -3.40 -1.62
CA ARG A 191 26.28 -2.24 -0.73
C ARG A 191 27.02 -0.99 -1.22
N GLN A 192 28.31 -1.13 -1.51
CA GLN A 192 29.15 -0.02 -1.97
C GLN A 192 28.57 0.66 -3.22
N ARG A 193 28.13 -0.14 -4.19
CA ARG A 193 27.52 0.34 -5.44
C ARG A 193 26.19 1.03 -5.17
N LEU A 194 25.33 0.44 -4.35
CA LEU A 194 24.05 1.03 -3.96
C LEU A 194 24.25 2.39 -3.30
N LEU A 195 25.09 2.45 -2.26
CA LEU A 195 25.32 3.64 -1.47
C LEU A 195 25.98 4.76 -2.29
N GLN A 196 26.90 4.44 -3.20
CA GLN A 196 27.46 5.42 -4.14
C GLN A 196 26.38 6.00 -5.07
N THR A 197 25.52 5.16 -5.64
CA THR A 197 24.41 5.60 -6.49
C THR A 197 23.42 6.48 -5.74
N LEU A 198 23.05 6.11 -4.51
CA LEU A 198 22.11 6.90 -3.70
C LEU A 198 22.75 8.22 -3.23
N ALA A 199 24.02 8.21 -2.83
CA ALA A 199 24.73 9.42 -2.42
C ALA A 199 24.93 10.41 -3.57
N ASP A 200 25.24 9.95 -4.79
CA ASP A 200 25.29 10.83 -5.97
C ASP A 200 23.93 11.48 -6.23
N TRP A 201 22.87 10.66 -6.26
CA TRP A 201 21.51 11.13 -6.48
C TRP A 201 21.05 12.14 -5.42
N GLY A 202 21.25 11.80 -4.16
CA GLY A 202 20.91 12.66 -3.03
C GLY A 202 21.75 13.93 -2.93
N GLY A 203 23.05 13.83 -3.21
CA GLY A 203 23.97 14.96 -3.24
C GLY A 203 23.62 15.98 -4.32
N ARG A 204 23.23 15.51 -5.52
CA ARG A 204 22.74 16.34 -6.62
C ARG A 204 21.44 17.07 -6.27
N ILE A 205 20.51 16.37 -5.63
CA ILE A 205 19.28 16.97 -5.09
C ILE A 205 19.60 18.06 -4.05
N ALA A 206 20.50 17.78 -3.11
CA ALA A 206 20.91 18.73 -2.08
C ALA A 206 21.62 19.97 -2.67
N ALA A 207 22.28 19.81 -3.83
CA ALA A 207 22.88 20.91 -4.60
C ALA A 207 21.87 21.72 -5.44
N GLY A 208 20.57 21.39 -5.37
CA GLY A 208 19.50 22.12 -6.06
C GLY A 208 19.06 21.51 -7.39
N GLU A 209 19.53 20.31 -7.75
CA GLU A 209 19.01 19.62 -8.93
C GLU A 209 17.58 19.14 -8.70
N THR A 210 16.70 19.44 -9.65
CA THR A 210 15.29 19.07 -9.63
C THR A 210 14.93 18.28 -10.89
N PRO A 211 14.01 17.31 -10.80
CA PRO A 211 13.50 16.68 -12.00
C PRO A 211 12.65 17.68 -12.79
N ILE A 212 12.50 17.45 -14.09
CA ILE A 212 11.60 18.25 -14.93
C ILE A 212 10.17 18.23 -14.37
N ALA A 213 9.36 19.25 -14.63
CA ALA A 213 7.98 19.24 -14.17
C ALA A 213 7.21 18.03 -14.76
N PRO A 214 6.57 17.18 -13.93
CA PRO A 214 5.70 16.13 -14.44
C PRO A 214 4.50 16.75 -15.20
N PRO A 215 3.91 16.02 -16.15
CA PRO A 215 2.71 16.50 -16.82
C PRO A 215 1.56 16.66 -15.82
N ARG A 216 0.78 17.72 -15.98
CA ARG A 216 -0.50 17.89 -15.28
C ARG A 216 -1.60 17.06 -15.95
N PRO A 217 -2.66 16.63 -15.21
CA PRO A 217 -3.77 15.88 -15.79
C PRO A 217 -4.43 16.62 -16.96
N ARG A 218 -4.75 15.88 -18.02
CA ARG A 218 -5.43 16.38 -19.22
C ARG A 218 -6.54 15.43 -19.66
N GLY A 219 -7.54 15.96 -20.36
CA GLY A 219 -8.65 15.16 -20.88
C GLY A 219 -9.37 14.38 -19.78
N ILE A 220 -9.55 13.08 -19.99
CA ILE A 220 -10.33 12.20 -19.09
C ILE A 220 -9.73 12.07 -17.68
N GLU A 221 -8.42 12.28 -17.53
CA GLU A 221 -7.73 12.22 -16.24
C GLU A 221 -8.27 13.25 -15.23
N ARG A 222 -8.91 14.30 -15.71
CA ARG A 222 -9.51 15.35 -14.87
C ARG A 222 -10.83 14.95 -14.23
N ASN A 223 -11.41 13.82 -14.64
CA ASN A 223 -12.67 13.31 -14.10
C ASN A 223 -12.49 12.48 -12.82
N PHE A 224 -11.24 12.26 -12.37
CA PHE A 224 -10.99 11.52 -11.14
C PHE A 224 -11.34 12.34 -9.90
N VAL A 225 -12.05 11.68 -8.98
CA VAL A 225 -12.32 12.18 -7.64
C VAL A 225 -11.63 11.26 -6.65
N ILE A 226 -10.73 11.80 -5.83
CA ILE A 226 -10.02 11.04 -4.81
C ILE A 226 -10.62 11.41 -3.46
N THR A 227 -11.08 10.41 -2.71
CA THR A 227 -11.47 10.58 -1.31
C THR A 227 -10.45 9.84 -0.45
N GLN A 228 -9.93 10.52 0.57
CA GLN A 228 -8.91 9.99 1.47
C GLN A 228 -9.40 10.11 2.91
N TRP A 229 -9.17 9.05 3.66
CA TRP A 229 -9.39 9.00 5.10
C TRP A 229 -8.05 8.69 5.78
N GLY A 230 -7.77 9.35 6.89
CA GLY A 230 -6.72 8.95 7.81
C GLY A 230 -7.19 7.75 8.63
N TRP A 231 -6.47 6.64 8.52
CA TRP A 231 -6.69 5.45 9.36
C TRP A 231 -5.35 4.84 9.77
N GLY A 232 -5.27 4.38 11.02
CA GLY A 232 -4.00 4.05 11.68
C GLY A 232 -3.50 5.16 12.61
N ASP A 233 -2.40 4.89 13.31
CA ASP A 233 -1.69 5.84 14.17
C ASP A 233 -0.20 5.97 13.79
N SER A 234 0.58 6.70 14.59
CA SER A 234 2.00 6.96 14.31
C SER A 234 2.89 5.70 14.27
N TYR A 235 2.41 4.57 14.77
CA TYR A 235 3.12 3.28 14.77
C TYR A 235 2.38 2.19 14.00
N THR A 236 1.26 2.52 13.37
CA THR A 236 0.57 1.60 12.47
C THR A 236 1.43 1.31 11.26
N TYR A 237 1.73 0.03 11.05
CA TYR A 237 2.26 -0.48 9.80
C TYR A 237 1.10 -1.11 9.04
N ALA A 238 0.29 -0.26 8.40
CA ALA A 238 -0.81 -0.70 7.57
C ALA A 238 -0.29 -1.50 6.38
N HIS A 239 -0.81 -2.72 6.20
CA HIS A 239 -0.43 -3.60 5.10
C HIS A 239 -1.68 -4.20 4.47
N ASP A 240 -1.77 -4.12 3.13
CA ASP A 240 -2.88 -4.56 2.29
C ASP A 240 -4.28 -4.09 2.73
N GLN A 241 -5.25 -4.20 1.82
CA GLN A 241 -6.65 -3.93 2.15
C GLN A 241 -7.60 -4.67 1.21
N ILE A 242 -8.83 -4.86 1.68
CA ILE A 242 -9.92 -5.45 0.92
C ILE A 242 -11.22 -4.69 1.19
N ALA A 243 -11.91 -4.34 0.11
CA ALA A 243 -13.19 -3.62 0.18
C ALA A 243 -14.40 -4.52 -0.11
N THR A 244 -14.18 -5.68 -0.75
CA THR A 244 -15.25 -6.56 -1.21
C THR A 244 -14.70 -7.93 -1.58
N ASP A 245 -15.58 -8.90 -1.80
CA ASP A 245 -15.19 -10.15 -2.44
C ASP A 245 -14.86 -9.88 -3.91
N LYS A 246 -13.60 -10.13 -4.31
CA LYS A 246 -13.15 -9.85 -5.69
C LYS A 246 -13.88 -10.67 -6.76
N ARG A 247 -14.56 -11.76 -6.38
CA ARG A 247 -15.36 -12.59 -7.29
C ARG A 247 -16.69 -11.91 -7.65
N ASP A 248 -17.19 -11.03 -6.79
CA ASP A 248 -18.34 -10.15 -7.03
C ASP A 248 -18.03 -8.74 -6.50
N PRO A 249 -17.35 -7.89 -7.30
CA PRO A 249 -16.86 -6.59 -6.85
C PRO A 249 -17.94 -5.60 -6.38
N THR A 250 -19.22 -5.90 -6.62
CA THR A 250 -20.34 -5.03 -6.22
C THR A 250 -21.02 -5.48 -4.92
N ARG A 251 -20.69 -6.68 -4.43
CA ARG A 251 -21.39 -7.34 -3.32
C ARG A 251 -21.48 -6.51 -2.05
N TYR A 252 -20.38 -5.85 -1.71
CA TYR A 252 -20.23 -5.08 -0.47
C TYR A 252 -20.04 -3.59 -0.76
N ALA A 253 -20.76 -3.05 -1.75
CA ALA A 253 -20.69 -1.64 -2.09
C ALA A 253 -20.98 -0.75 -0.85
N ASN A 254 -20.08 0.21 -0.59
CA ASN A 254 -20.12 1.12 0.57
C ASN A 254 -20.04 0.45 1.95
N ALA A 255 -19.76 -0.85 2.03
CA ALA A 255 -19.48 -1.51 3.29
C ALA A 255 -18.09 -1.10 3.83
N PRO A 256 -17.77 -1.46 5.09
CA PRO A 256 -16.44 -1.22 5.62
C PRO A 256 -15.33 -1.86 4.78
N ILE A 257 -14.27 -1.09 4.56
CA ILE A 257 -13.02 -1.54 3.97
C ILE A 257 -12.15 -2.08 5.10
N TYR A 258 -11.54 -3.24 4.92
CA TYR A 258 -10.69 -3.87 5.92
C TYR A 258 -9.23 -3.85 5.50
N GLY A 259 -8.34 -3.57 6.44
CA GLY A 259 -6.89 -3.66 6.29
C GLY A 259 -6.28 -4.31 7.53
N VAL A 260 -4.97 -4.51 7.55
CA VAL A 260 -4.30 -5.04 8.75
C VAL A 260 -3.10 -4.19 9.14
N ASP A 261 -2.79 -4.15 10.43
CA ASP A 261 -1.58 -3.55 10.99
C ASP A 261 -0.60 -4.67 11.34
N ILE A 262 0.39 -4.90 10.47
CA ILE A 262 1.45 -5.90 10.69
C ILE A 262 2.34 -5.54 11.89
N GLY A 263 2.40 -4.25 12.25
CA GLY A 263 3.25 -3.73 13.31
C GLY A 263 2.69 -3.92 14.71
N ASN A 264 1.36 -4.07 14.85
CA ASN A 264 0.71 -4.10 16.16
C ASN A 264 -0.49 -5.08 16.25
N ASP A 265 -0.62 -6.01 15.30
CA ASP A 265 -1.65 -7.06 15.27
C ASP A 265 -3.10 -6.54 15.31
N TYR A 266 -3.42 -5.54 14.50
CA TYR A 266 -4.80 -5.08 14.38
C TYR A 266 -5.42 -5.49 13.05
N LEU A 267 -6.65 -6.01 13.10
CA LEU A 267 -7.59 -5.90 12.00
C LEU A 267 -8.15 -4.48 12.04
N MET A 268 -7.92 -3.71 10.98
CA MET A 268 -8.42 -2.35 10.84
C MET A 268 -9.64 -2.33 9.93
N SER A 269 -10.57 -1.42 10.19
CA SER A 269 -11.71 -1.18 9.30
C SER A 269 -11.98 0.31 9.15
N LEU A 270 -12.30 0.74 7.92
CA LEU A 270 -12.78 2.07 7.58
C LEU A 270 -14.20 1.95 7.02
N ASP A 271 -15.17 2.60 7.66
CA ASP A 271 -16.51 2.76 7.11
C ASP A 271 -16.57 4.06 6.28
N PRO A 272 -16.65 3.99 4.95
CA PRO A 272 -16.67 5.17 4.09
C PRO A 272 -17.97 5.98 4.22
N ALA A 273 -19.06 5.40 4.71
CA ALA A 273 -20.34 6.08 4.87
C ALA A 273 -20.42 6.89 6.16
N SER A 274 -19.86 6.36 7.26
CA SER A 274 -19.80 7.08 8.55
C SER A 274 -18.49 7.82 8.79
N HIS A 275 -17.49 7.64 7.91
CA HIS A 275 -16.14 8.19 8.03
C HIS A 275 -15.44 7.78 9.33
N ARG A 276 -15.76 6.59 9.86
CA ARG A 276 -15.20 6.06 11.11
C ARG A 276 -14.19 4.97 10.83
N VAL A 277 -13.18 4.92 11.68
CA VAL A 277 -12.19 3.84 11.70
C VAL A 277 -12.30 3.05 12.98
N ASN A 278 -12.01 1.76 12.91
CA ASN A 278 -11.95 0.87 14.06
C ASN A 278 -10.73 -0.04 13.94
N ARG A 279 -10.27 -0.56 15.09
CA ARG A 279 -9.22 -1.57 15.17
C ARG A 279 -9.59 -2.64 16.17
N ILE A 280 -9.33 -3.90 15.81
CA ILE A 280 -9.62 -5.07 16.63
C ILE A 280 -8.32 -5.85 16.75
N LYS A 281 -7.83 -6.08 17.98
CA LYS A 281 -6.60 -6.85 18.21
C LYS A 281 -6.83 -8.29 17.73
N ILE A 282 -5.95 -8.77 16.89
CA ILE A 282 -5.97 -10.14 16.36
C ILE A 282 -5.35 -11.04 17.44
N PRO A 283 -6.05 -12.11 17.85
CA PRO A 283 -5.53 -13.01 18.88
C PRO A 283 -4.52 -13.98 18.30
N THR A 284 -3.67 -14.50 19.17
CA THR A 284 -2.85 -15.69 18.95
C THR A 284 -3.39 -16.86 19.78
N ARG A 285 -2.95 -18.08 19.46
CA ARG A 285 -3.29 -19.29 20.22
C ARG A 285 -2.38 -19.40 21.44
N ASP A 286 -2.93 -19.95 22.53
CA ASP A 286 -2.19 -20.29 23.75
C ASP A 286 -1.34 -19.14 24.32
N HIS A 287 -1.81 -17.90 24.14
CA HIS A 287 -1.12 -16.68 24.56
C HIS A 287 0.28 -16.50 23.95
N PHE A 288 0.52 -17.01 22.74
CA PHE A 288 1.75 -16.76 22.01
C PHE A 288 1.97 -15.25 21.84
N ASP A 289 3.06 -14.72 22.40
CA ASP A 289 3.32 -13.29 22.51
C ASP A 289 4.71 -12.86 22.05
N THR A 290 5.49 -13.78 21.45
CA THR A 290 6.85 -13.48 20.96
C THR A 290 6.83 -12.49 19.80
N PRO A 291 7.39 -11.28 19.96
CA PRO A 291 7.40 -10.26 18.92
C PRO A 291 8.17 -10.69 17.67
N TRP A 292 7.84 -10.11 16.52
CA TRP A 292 8.39 -10.53 15.23
C TRP A 292 9.92 -10.46 15.11
N CYS A 293 10.64 -9.65 15.91
CA CYS A 293 12.10 -9.56 15.85
C CYS A 293 12.77 -10.76 16.55
N GLU A 294 12.05 -11.40 17.47
CA GLU A 294 12.56 -12.44 18.37
C GLU A 294 12.03 -13.83 17.99
N GLN A 295 11.25 -13.93 16.91
CA GLN A 295 10.71 -15.19 16.46
C GLN A 295 11.80 -16.15 16.02
N THR A 296 11.56 -17.43 16.28
CA THR A 296 12.46 -18.53 15.99
C THR A 296 11.75 -19.65 15.25
N HIS A 297 12.53 -20.48 14.59
CA HIS A 297 12.10 -21.71 13.94
C HIS A 297 12.90 -22.90 14.45
N LYS A 298 12.23 -24.05 14.50
CA LYS A 298 12.82 -25.36 14.84
C LYS A 298 12.25 -26.43 13.90
N PRO A 299 13.08 -27.10 13.07
CA PRO A 299 12.68 -28.25 12.25
C PRO A 299 12.33 -29.48 13.10
N ILE A 300 11.57 -30.44 12.55
CA ILE A 300 11.19 -31.65 13.32
C ILE A 300 12.38 -32.59 13.58
N ASP A 301 13.32 -32.67 12.63
CA ASP A 301 14.46 -33.60 12.69
C ASP A 301 15.75 -32.93 13.23
N SER A 302 15.65 -31.74 13.84
CA SER A 302 16.79 -31.03 14.42
C SER A 302 16.44 -30.37 15.75
N ASP A 303 17.41 -30.33 16.67
CA ASP A 303 17.31 -29.53 17.89
C ASP A 303 17.79 -28.08 17.71
N ASP A 304 18.26 -27.72 16.51
CA ASP A 304 18.73 -26.38 16.20
C ASP A 304 17.57 -25.37 16.17
N ILE A 305 17.72 -24.30 16.94
CA ILE A 305 16.79 -23.17 16.96
C ILE A 305 17.45 -21.99 16.25
N GLY A 306 16.87 -21.59 15.11
CA GLY A 306 17.35 -20.48 14.30
C GLY A 306 16.47 -19.24 14.42
N PRO A 307 17.00 -18.01 14.22
CA PRO A 307 16.20 -16.81 14.10
C PRO A 307 15.32 -16.89 12.84
N PHE A 308 14.06 -16.47 12.97
CA PHE A 308 13.07 -16.46 11.88
C PHE A 308 12.19 -15.21 11.88
N GLY A 309 12.65 -14.16 12.56
CA GLY A 309 11.92 -12.90 12.63
C GLY A 309 11.85 -12.16 11.31
N PHE A 310 10.72 -11.51 11.04
CA PHE A 310 10.62 -10.50 9.97
C PHE A 310 11.35 -9.25 10.45
N GLY A 311 12.66 -9.24 10.25
CA GLY A 311 13.59 -8.21 10.71
C GLY A 311 13.38 -6.85 10.04
N SER A 312 12.26 -6.19 10.32
CA SER A 312 11.81 -4.95 9.69
C SER A 312 11.78 -3.81 10.71
N LEU A 313 10.72 -2.98 10.72
CA LEU A 313 10.58 -1.84 11.60
C LEU A 313 10.76 -2.24 13.07
N GLY A 314 11.60 -1.51 13.80
CA GLY A 314 11.90 -1.83 15.20
C GLY A 314 12.89 -2.98 15.41
N CYS A 315 13.37 -3.63 14.36
CA CYS A 315 14.47 -4.59 14.39
C CYS A 315 15.72 -3.97 13.71
N PRO A 316 16.47 -3.08 14.39
CA PRO A 316 17.69 -2.51 13.81
C PRO A 316 18.79 -3.56 13.68
N GLU A 317 19.72 -3.34 12.75
CA GLU A 317 20.98 -4.10 12.70
C GLU A 317 21.80 -3.88 13.98
N ILE A 318 22.77 -4.76 14.29
CA ILE A 318 23.58 -4.69 15.52
C ILE A 318 24.20 -3.30 15.75
N ASP A 319 24.65 -2.62 14.70
CA ASP A 319 25.21 -1.27 14.73
C ASP A 319 24.23 -0.17 14.26
N GLY A 320 22.98 -0.55 14.00
CA GLY A 320 21.90 0.34 13.61
C GLY A 320 21.23 1.02 14.81
N ASN A 321 20.61 2.19 14.57
CA ASN A 321 19.83 2.89 15.58
C ASN A 321 18.49 3.33 15.02
N THR A 322 17.40 2.92 15.67
CA THR A 322 16.03 3.33 15.35
C THR A 322 15.37 4.01 16.54
N PRO A 323 14.64 5.12 16.34
CA PRO A 323 13.86 5.74 17.42
C PRO A 323 12.61 4.94 17.80
N HIS A 324 12.41 3.75 17.21
CA HIS A 324 11.18 2.95 17.32
C HIS A 324 11.40 1.58 17.99
N THR A 325 12.51 1.38 18.71
CA THR A 325 12.76 0.14 19.46
C THR A 325 11.62 -0.12 20.46
N GLY A 326 11.10 -1.36 20.47
CA GLY A 326 10.02 -1.78 21.37
C GLY A 326 8.66 -1.11 21.12
N ARG A 327 8.46 -0.47 19.95
CA ARG A 327 7.18 0.16 19.59
C ARG A 327 6.19 -0.75 18.87
N TYR A 328 6.63 -1.92 18.43
CA TYR A 328 5.85 -2.86 17.64
C TYR A 328 5.55 -4.10 18.47
N GLU A 329 4.28 -4.32 18.80
CA GLU A 329 3.77 -5.46 19.58
C GLU A 329 3.02 -6.42 18.65
N ASN A 330 3.77 -7.29 17.98
CA ASN A 330 3.28 -8.05 16.83
C ASN A 330 3.65 -9.54 16.75
N PRO A 331 3.29 -10.34 17.76
CA PRO A 331 3.35 -11.80 17.63
C PRO A 331 2.52 -12.32 16.45
N ALA A 332 1.36 -11.73 16.14
CA ALA A 332 0.45 -12.22 15.10
C ALA A 332 0.81 -11.73 13.69
N ASN A 333 1.49 -10.59 13.57
CA ASN A 333 2.05 -9.98 12.37
C ASN A 333 1.16 -10.12 11.10
N PRO A 334 -0.13 -9.76 11.16
CA PRO A 334 -1.08 -9.98 10.07
C PRO A 334 -0.64 -9.28 8.79
N HIS A 335 -0.93 -9.84 7.62
CA HIS A 335 -0.45 -9.26 6.35
C HIS A 335 -1.54 -9.03 5.31
N ASN A 336 -2.23 -10.08 4.85
CA ASN A 336 -3.06 -9.98 3.66
C ASN A 336 -4.52 -10.35 3.94
N PRO A 337 -5.46 -9.39 4.01
CA PRO A 337 -6.87 -9.70 4.16
C PRO A 337 -7.57 -9.97 2.80
N MET A 338 -8.45 -10.97 2.74
CA MET A 338 -9.45 -11.14 1.67
C MET A 338 -10.84 -11.38 2.26
N MET A 339 -11.86 -10.91 1.56
CA MET A 339 -13.25 -11.01 1.96
C MET A 339 -13.95 -12.09 1.14
N ASP A 340 -14.70 -12.97 1.79
CA ASP A 340 -15.54 -13.96 1.11
C ASP A 340 -16.99 -13.48 0.91
N ASP A 341 -17.78 -14.29 0.22
CA ASP A 341 -19.18 -14.04 -0.08
C ASP A 341 -20.11 -14.18 1.13
N SER A 342 -19.61 -14.60 2.29
CA SER A 342 -20.36 -14.70 3.54
C SER A 342 -20.00 -13.60 4.57
N GLY A 343 -19.10 -12.69 4.21
CA GLY A 343 -18.68 -11.57 5.04
C GLY A 343 -17.56 -11.94 6.00
N LYS A 344 -16.81 -13.02 5.76
CA LYS A 344 -15.62 -13.33 6.55
C LYS A 344 -14.40 -12.66 5.94
N ILE A 345 -13.59 -12.07 6.80
CA ILE A 345 -12.32 -11.44 6.44
C ILE A 345 -11.22 -12.45 6.76
N TRP A 346 -10.83 -13.24 5.76
CA TRP A 346 -9.70 -14.15 5.82
C TRP A 346 -8.40 -13.36 5.83
N MET A 347 -7.41 -13.78 6.59
CA MET A 347 -6.11 -13.12 6.69
C MET A 347 -4.98 -14.11 6.93
N THR A 348 -3.79 -13.79 6.41
CA THR A 348 -2.54 -14.43 6.82
C THR A 348 -2.12 -13.83 8.15
N THR A 349 -1.89 -14.67 9.15
CA THR A 349 -1.48 -14.24 10.49
C THR A 349 -0.83 -15.40 11.23
N GLN A 350 0.17 -15.08 12.04
CA GLN A 350 0.80 -16.07 12.89
C GLN A 350 -0.05 -16.32 14.13
N ILE A 351 -0.36 -17.59 14.38
CA ILE A 351 -1.21 -17.96 15.50
C ILE A 351 -0.43 -18.68 16.61
N ARG A 352 0.79 -19.13 16.33
CA ARG A 352 1.66 -19.92 17.23
C ARG A 352 3.13 -19.75 16.87
N ARG A 353 4.03 -20.42 17.60
CA ARG A 353 5.45 -20.52 17.22
C ARG A 353 5.61 -21.30 15.90
N GLN A 354 6.68 -21.01 15.17
CA GLN A 354 7.04 -21.70 13.92
C GLN A 354 7.92 -22.93 14.19
N TRP A 355 7.65 -23.66 15.26
CA TRP A 355 8.35 -24.91 15.58
C TRP A 355 7.54 -26.08 15.03
N ALA A 356 8.21 -27.06 14.42
CA ALA A 356 7.53 -28.16 13.76
C ALA A 356 6.70 -29.02 14.75
N GLU A 357 7.12 -29.13 16.01
CA GLU A 357 6.38 -29.85 17.05
C GLU A 357 5.01 -29.22 17.36
N ASP A 358 4.87 -27.92 17.16
CA ASP A 358 3.63 -27.18 17.41
C ASP A 358 2.61 -27.30 16.24
N MET A 359 3.02 -27.86 15.10
CA MET A 359 2.12 -28.11 13.98
C MET A 359 1.04 -29.16 14.31
N PRO A 360 -0.09 -29.19 13.58
CA PRO A 360 -1.00 -30.32 13.61
C PRO A 360 -0.29 -31.64 13.28
N ALA A 361 -0.69 -32.73 13.96
CA ALA A 361 -0.04 -34.03 13.82
C ALA A 361 -0.03 -34.57 12.38
N PHE A 362 -1.05 -34.22 11.58
CA PHE A 362 -1.11 -34.63 10.18
C PHE A 362 -0.12 -33.90 9.28
N CYS A 363 0.18 -32.63 9.56
CA CYS A 363 1.20 -31.86 8.83
C CYS A 363 2.60 -32.44 9.06
N ARG A 364 2.91 -32.84 10.30
CA ARG A 364 4.21 -33.41 10.68
C ARG A 364 4.56 -34.72 9.97
N ARG A 365 3.58 -35.39 9.35
CA ARG A 365 3.83 -36.64 8.58
C ARG A 365 4.51 -36.38 7.24
N SER A 366 4.53 -35.14 6.77
CA SER A 366 5.17 -34.76 5.52
C SER A 366 6.57 -34.19 5.78
N PRO A 367 7.65 -34.86 5.34
CA PRO A 367 9.01 -34.35 5.55
C PRO A 367 9.27 -32.99 4.88
N VAL A 368 8.69 -32.74 3.70
CA VAL A 368 8.83 -31.46 3.00
C VAL A 368 8.21 -30.31 3.81
N ILE A 369 7.17 -30.57 4.60
CA ILE A 369 6.59 -29.59 5.50
C ILE A 369 7.40 -29.49 6.80
N ALA A 370 7.61 -30.61 7.48
CA ALA A 370 8.11 -30.61 8.86
C ALA A 370 9.58 -30.20 8.98
N ASN A 371 10.35 -30.29 7.89
CA ASN A 371 11.78 -29.94 7.87
C ASN A 371 12.08 -28.57 7.24
N ASN A 372 11.08 -27.86 6.72
CA ASN A 372 11.30 -26.55 6.10
C ASN A 372 10.69 -25.41 6.93
N LEU A 373 11.34 -24.26 6.82
CA LEU A 373 10.89 -22.99 7.36
C LEU A 373 9.57 -22.57 6.71
N HIS A 374 8.60 -22.12 7.50
CA HIS A 374 7.34 -21.56 7.03
C HIS A 374 6.89 -20.46 7.99
N HIS A 375 6.20 -19.46 7.46
CA HIS A 375 5.74 -18.29 8.22
C HIS A 375 4.23 -18.13 8.12
N ARG A 376 3.60 -17.74 9.23
CA ARG A 376 2.16 -17.53 9.42
C ARG A 376 1.27 -18.73 9.09
N GLN A 377 0.05 -18.64 9.59
CA GLN A 377 -1.06 -19.51 9.28
C GLN A 377 -2.23 -18.64 8.79
N LEU A 378 -3.46 -19.16 8.84
CA LEU A 378 -4.65 -18.42 8.46
C LEU A 378 -5.47 -18.03 9.69
N ALA A 379 -6.26 -16.98 9.56
CA ALA A 379 -7.40 -16.72 10.41
C ALA A 379 -8.53 -16.10 9.59
N TYR A 380 -9.74 -16.10 10.13
CA TYR A 380 -10.75 -15.17 9.65
C TYR A 380 -11.45 -14.44 10.79
N TYR A 381 -11.90 -13.22 10.49
CA TYR A 381 -12.85 -12.48 11.32
C TYR A 381 -14.23 -12.57 10.68
N ASP A 382 -15.22 -13.05 11.43
CA ASP A 382 -16.61 -13.09 10.99
C ASP A 382 -17.30 -11.75 11.31
N THR A 383 -17.68 -10.99 10.28
CA THR A 383 -18.32 -9.68 10.44
C THR A 383 -19.74 -9.76 11.02
N THR A 384 -20.36 -10.94 11.07
CA THR A 384 -21.68 -11.14 11.67
C THR A 384 -21.57 -11.49 13.15
N THR A 385 -20.65 -12.40 13.51
CA THR A 385 -20.50 -12.86 14.91
C THR A 385 -19.46 -12.07 15.70
N HIS A 386 -18.67 -11.23 15.04
CA HIS A 386 -17.57 -10.46 15.60
C HIS A 386 -16.51 -11.33 16.31
N ALA A 387 -16.26 -12.52 15.76
CA ALA A 387 -15.33 -13.49 16.33
C ALA A 387 -14.19 -13.80 15.36
N PHE A 388 -13.00 -14.00 15.92
CA PHE A 388 -11.87 -14.57 15.18
C PHE A 388 -11.90 -16.09 15.25
N VAL A 389 -11.54 -16.73 14.14
CA VAL A 389 -11.22 -18.15 14.09
C VAL A 389 -9.81 -18.31 13.56
N LEU A 390 -8.96 -18.95 14.38
CA LEU A 390 -7.55 -19.19 14.07
C LEU A 390 -7.39 -20.56 13.42
N VAL A 391 -6.87 -20.59 12.19
CA VAL A 391 -6.83 -21.78 11.33
C VAL A 391 -5.38 -22.19 11.12
N ASP A 392 -5.04 -23.40 11.57
CA ASP A 392 -3.70 -23.92 11.37
C ASP A 392 -3.49 -24.39 9.92
N THR A 393 -2.28 -24.22 9.40
CA THR A 393 -1.91 -24.65 8.05
C THR A 393 -0.63 -25.49 8.09
N CYS A 394 -0.53 -26.48 7.20
CA CYS A 394 0.70 -27.24 7.01
C CYS A 394 1.78 -26.44 6.28
N TYR A 395 1.40 -25.43 5.51
CA TYR A 395 2.29 -24.56 4.74
C TYR A 395 2.27 -23.14 5.31
N GLY A 396 3.29 -22.36 4.98
CA GLY A 396 3.38 -20.94 5.29
C GLY A 396 2.46 -20.12 4.40
N THR A 397 2.05 -18.96 4.91
CA THR A 397 1.15 -18.04 4.22
C THR A 397 1.71 -16.61 4.20
N HIS A 398 1.56 -15.91 3.07
CA HIS A 398 1.94 -14.51 2.92
C HIS A 398 0.83 -13.71 2.25
N HIS A 399 0.60 -13.91 0.95
CA HIS A 399 -0.58 -13.42 0.25
C HIS A 399 -1.56 -14.56 0.04
N LEU A 400 -2.85 -14.28 0.17
CA LEU A 400 -3.94 -15.22 -0.06
C LEU A 400 -4.90 -14.66 -1.11
N GLN A 401 -5.48 -15.52 -1.95
CA GLN A 401 -6.43 -15.09 -2.98
C GLN A 401 -7.46 -16.19 -3.25
N PHE A 402 -8.73 -15.82 -3.29
CA PHE A 402 -9.80 -16.73 -3.70
C PHE A 402 -9.75 -16.98 -5.20
N ASP A 403 -9.90 -18.24 -5.60
CA ASP A 403 -10.27 -18.62 -6.96
C ASP A 403 -11.78 -18.51 -7.20
N ASN A 404 -12.21 -18.78 -8.42
CA ASN A 404 -13.62 -18.69 -8.83
C ASN A 404 -14.55 -19.72 -8.15
N THR A 405 -14.00 -20.77 -7.53
CA THR A 405 -14.77 -21.80 -6.80
C THR A 405 -14.84 -21.52 -5.29
N GLY A 406 -14.07 -20.54 -4.81
CA GLY A 406 -13.96 -20.17 -3.41
C GLY A 406 -12.90 -20.93 -2.62
N VAL A 407 -11.98 -21.62 -3.31
CA VAL A 407 -10.76 -22.12 -2.69
C VAL A 407 -9.79 -20.96 -2.56
N LEU A 408 -9.15 -20.87 -1.39
CA LEU A 408 -8.17 -19.88 -1.04
C LEU A 408 -6.77 -20.42 -1.34
N TRP A 409 -6.07 -19.77 -2.27
CA TRP A 409 -4.69 -20.09 -2.62
C TRP A 409 -3.75 -19.16 -1.86
N SER A 410 -2.66 -19.70 -1.33
CA SER A 410 -1.67 -18.92 -0.60
C SER A 410 -0.28 -19.07 -1.17
N SER A 411 0.42 -17.93 -1.31
CA SER A 411 1.88 -17.93 -1.31
C SER A 411 2.39 -18.00 0.13
N GLY A 412 3.70 -18.22 0.34
CA GLY A 412 4.32 -18.11 1.67
C GLY A 412 5.61 -18.91 1.76
N ASP A 413 5.65 -20.04 1.06
CA ASP A 413 6.82 -20.90 0.97
C ASP A 413 7.42 -20.86 -0.43
N ASN A 414 8.72 -21.18 -0.52
CA ASN A 414 9.45 -21.32 -1.78
C ASN A 414 9.53 -22.78 -2.26
N TYR A 415 9.01 -23.75 -1.50
CA TYR A 415 9.06 -25.19 -1.78
C TYR A 415 7.68 -25.80 -1.99
N VAL A 416 6.59 -25.16 -1.54
CA VAL A 416 5.22 -25.60 -1.78
C VAL A 416 4.29 -24.43 -2.09
N ILE A 417 3.19 -24.72 -2.78
CA ILE A 417 2.02 -23.84 -2.90
C ILE A 417 0.87 -24.50 -2.15
N GLY A 418 0.28 -23.77 -1.20
CA GLY A 418 -0.83 -24.23 -0.37
C GLY A 418 -2.19 -23.74 -0.85
N TRP A 419 -3.24 -24.51 -0.55
CA TRP A 419 -4.62 -24.10 -0.72
C TRP A 419 -5.49 -24.55 0.46
N PHE A 420 -6.54 -23.76 0.71
CA PHE A 420 -7.53 -23.98 1.75
C PHE A 420 -8.95 -23.86 1.17
N ASP A 421 -9.83 -24.79 1.45
CA ASP A 421 -11.23 -24.81 1.03
C ASP A 421 -12.14 -24.48 2.23
N PRO A 422 -12.60 -23.24 2.38
CA PRO A 422 -13.51 -22.84 3.44
C PRO A 422 -14.78 -23.67 3.54
N LYS A 423 -15.26 -24.27 2.44
CA LYS A 423 -16.51 -25.06 2.43
C LYS A 423 -16.35 -26.40 3.15
N LYS A 424 -15.11 -26.89 3.28
CA LYS A 424 -14.78 -28.14 3.98
C LYS A 424 -14.39 -27.90 5.43
N PHE A 425 -14.12 -26.67 5.83
CA PHE A 425 -13.70 -26.32 7.18
C PHE A 425 -14.89 -26.00 8.10
N LYS A 426 -14.84 -26.52 9.32
CA LYS A 426 -15.80 -26.25 10.39
C LYS A 426 -15.03 -25.93 11.66
N ALA A 427 -15.23 -24.72 12.20
CA ALA A 427 -14.48 -24.23 13.35
C ALA A 427 -14.73 -25.05 14.64
N ASP A 428 -15.89 -25.69 14.74
CA ASP A 428 -16.30 -26.56 15.85
C ASP A 428 -15.89 -28.04 15.65
N ASP A 429 -15.31 -28.38 14.51
CA ASP A 429 -14.83 -29.73 14.19
C ASP A 429 -13.35 -29.68 13.73
N PRO A 430 -12.39 -29.80 14.67
CA PRO A 430 -10.97 -29.81 14.34
C PRO A 430 -10.56 -30.91 13.34
N ALA A 431 -11.33 -31.99 13.21
CA ALA A 431 -11.04 -33.05 12.24
C ALA A 431 -11.30 -32.61 10.80
N SER A 432 -12.12 -31.58 10.59
CA SER A 432 -12.37 -30.99 9.28
C SER A 432 -11.14 -30.26 8.70
N LEU A 433 -10.17 -29.89 9.54
CA LEU A 433 -9.02 -29.09 9.17
C LEU A 433 -8.12 -29.78 8.13
N GLU A 434 -7.89 -31.08 8.29
CA GLU A 434 -7.06 -31.86 7.36
C GLU A 434 -7.73 -31.98 5.99
N ALA A 435 -9.05 -32.19 5.95
CA ALA A 435 -9.80 -32.28 4.69
C ALA A 435 -9.95 -30.94 3.95
N ALA A 436 -9.79 -29.83 4.67
CA ALA A 436 -9.96 -28.47 4.14
C ALA A 436 -8.69 -27.92 3.48
N GLN A 437 -7.53 -28.56 3.59
CA GLN A 437 -6.29 -27.99 3.07
C GLN A 437 -5.46 -29.00 2.30
N GLY A 438 -4.56 -28.49 1.46
CA GLY A 438 -3.57 -29.28 0.78
C GLY A 438 -2.43 -28.41 0.27
N TRP A 439 -1.38 -29.06 -0.23
CA TRP A 439 -0.23 -28.40 -0.83
C TRP A 439 0.32 -29.21 -1.98
N SER A 440 1.05 -28.53 -2.87
CA SER A 440 1.83 -29.14 -3.94
C SER A 440 3.26 -28.64 -3.83
N GLU A 441 4.23 -29.53 -3.96
CA GLU A 441 5.64 -29.14 -4.08
C GLU A 441 5.87 -28.33 -5.35
N VAL A 442 6.74 -27.33 -5.26
CA VAL A 442 7.15 -26.49 -6.38
C VAL A 442 8.40 -27.11 -7.00
N THR A 443 8.27 -27.62 -8.21
CA THR A 443 9.39 -28.10 -9.02
C THR A 443 9.63 -27.15 -10.19
N VAL A 444 10.89 -26.91 -10.51
CA VAL A 444 11.26 -26.19 -11.73
C VAL A 444 11.50 -27.23 -12.80
N ASP A 445 10.59 -27.31 -13.76
CA ASP A 445 10.73 -28.10 -14.98
C ASP A 445 11.73 -27.41 -15.92
N SER A 446 13.02 -27.73 -15.72
CA SER A 446 14.12 -27.08 -16.43
C SER A 446 14.33 -27.58 -17.85
N ASP A 447 13.81 -28.76 -18.17
CA ASP A 447 13.91 -29.47 -19.44
C ASP A 447 12.59 -29.54 -20.23
N GLY A 448 11.47 -29.15 -19.62
CA GLY A 448 10.18 -28.96 -20.25
C GLY A 448 9.39 -30.26 -20.44
N ASP A 449 9.63 -31.30 -19.63
CA ASP A 449 9.03 -32.62 -19.81
C ASP A 449 7.78 -32.89 -18.96
N GLY A 450 7.39 -31.93 -18.11
CA GLY A 450 6.19 -31.99 -17.25
C GLY A 450 6.39 -32.81 -15.99
#